data_AF-A0A251VQ99-F1
#
_entry.id   AF-A0A251VQ99-F1
#
_cell.length_a   1.000
_cell.length_b   1.000
_cell.length_c   1.000
_cell.angle_alpha   90.00
_cell.angle_beta   90.00
_cell.angle_gamma   90.00
#
_symmetry.space_group_name_H-M   'P 1'
#
loop_
_entity.id
_entity.type
_entity.pdbx_description
1 polymer ?
#
loop_
_entity_poly.entity_id
_entity_poly.type
_entity_poly.pdbx_seq_one_letter_code
_entity_poly.pdbx_strand_id
1 'polypeptide(L)'
;MWAASAGLKHVRSLAKLLSDERKGWREACARENENIFHVRQELNNLKATNAALVKEKAAAEAAVKKAEARGAKVLEEADADHAKLNKAMEELKVKVQNRVTIIEEASARATEAEARAREAKEAKDGLATSLSQVTADHLWMREHGIGHIVGTILDAPDNVSAVSEMNERARQVGFKAGYNECLTHVNPFFNSRFTDERSGFHDVDTEGPYAAVVDAYNKLSILALEDIEKCLEAEDYVDRSRLLFDLPEEGEDVGGAKNDAGTSGTKAD
;
A
#
# COMPACT_ATOMS: atom_id res chain seq x y z
N MET A 1 122.76 -17.08 -109.23
CA MET A 1 122.01 -18.31 -108.84
C MET A 1 121.71 -18.26 -107.34
N TRP A 2 120.48 -18.64 -106.95
CA TRP A 2 120.00 -18.97 -105.58
C TRP A 2 119.65 -17.90 -104.52
N ALA A 3 120.13 -16.65 -104.56
CA ALA A 3 119.80 -15.67 -103.48
C ALA A 3 118.45 -14.92 -103.64
N ALA A 4 117.95 -14.72 -104.87
CA ALA A 4 116.75 -13.91 -105.12
C ALA A 4 115.40 -14.64 -104.93
N SER A 5 115.38 -15.98 -105.01
CA SER A 5 114.17 -16.81 -104.86
C SER A 5 113.77 -17.03 -103.40
N ALA A 6 114.76 -17.07 -102.48
CA ALA A 6 114.51 -17.19 -101.04
C ALA A 6 113.93 -15.89 -100.44
N GLY A 7 114.40 -14.72 -100.90
CA GLY A 7 113.88 -13.42 -100.46
C GLY A 7 112.41 -13.19 -100.85
N LEU A 8 112.02 -13.58 -102.07
CA LEU A 8 110.63 -13.42 -102.54
C LEU A 8 109.63 -14.30 -101.75
N LYS A 9 110.03 -15.51 -101.36
CA LYS A 9 109.20 -16.39 -100.50
C LYS A 9 109.06 -15.83 -99.09
N HIS A 10 110.12 -15.25 -98.53
CA HIS A 10 110.10 -14.63 -97.20
C HIS A 10 109.24 -13.37 -97.16
N VAL A 11 109.33 -12.51 -98.17
CA VAL A 11 108.47 -11.32 -98.31
C VAL A 11 107.00 -11.72 -98.46
N ARG A 12 106.71 -12.79 -99.22
CA ARG A 12 105.33 -13.27 -99.42
C ARG A 12 104.76 -13.94 -98.17
N SER A 13 105.58 -14.63 -97.35
CA SER A 13 105.13 -15.18 -96.07
C SER A 13 104.90 -14.08 -95.03
N LEU A 14 105.78 -13.07 -94.96
CA LEU A 14 105.60 -11.91 -94.09
C LEU A 14 104.39 -11.06 -94.49
N ALA A 15 104.15 -10.87 -95.79
CA ALA A 15 102.95 -10.17 -96.27
C ALA A 15 101.66 -10.92 -95.92
N LYS A 16 101.69 -12.26 -95.96
CA LYS A 16 100.55 -13.11 -95.55
C LYS A 16 100.34 -13.06 -94.03
N LEU A 17 101.42 -13.16 -93.24
CA LEU A 17 101.37 -13.02 -91.78
C LEU A 17 100.83 -11.66 -91.36
N LEU A 18 101.28 -10.57 -91.98
CA LEU A 18 100.76 -9.21 -91.78
C LEU A 18 99.31 -9.04 -92.24
N SER A 19 98.86 -9.81 -93.23
CA SER A 19 97.46 -9.80 -93.67
C SER A 19 96.57 -10.53 -92.66
N ASP A 20 97.02 -11.67 -92.17
CA ASP A 20 96.31 -12.49 -91.20
C ASP A 20 96.28 -11.82 -89.82
N GLU A 21 97.36 -11.18 -89.40
CA GLU A 21 97.39 -10.31 -88.21
C GLU A 21 96.47 -9.11 -88.37
N ARG A 22 96.47 -8.41 -89.52
CA ARG A 22 95.53 -7.29 -89.76
C ARG A 22 94.07 -7.76 -89.78
N LYS A 23 93.81 -8.97 -90.25
CA LYS A 23 92.48 -9.59 -90.20
C LYS A 23 92.09 -9.93 -88.76
N GLY A 24 92.96 -10.60 -88.02
CA GLY A 24 92.76 -10.93 -86.61
C GLY A 24 92.58 -9.71 -85.71
N TRP A 25 93.35 -8.65 -85.94
CA TRP A 25 93.19 -7.36 -85.25
C TRP A 25 91.85 -6.70 -85.58
N ARG A 26 91.39 -6.72 -86.83
CA ARG A 26 90.07 -6.18 -87.19
C ARG A 26 88.93 -6.98 -86.55
N GLU A 27 89.02 -8.30 -86.55
CA GLU A 27 88.01 -9.17 -85.93
C GLU A 27 88.03 -9.06 -84.39
N ALA A 28 89.20 -8.89 -83.77
CA ALA A 28 89.32 -8.60 -82.35
C ALA A 28 88.75 -7.22 -82.01
N CYS A 29 89.08 -6.17 -82.77
CA CYS A 29 88.50 -4.84 -82.59
C CYS A 29 86.98 -4.82 -82.82
N ALA A 30 86.46 -5.60 -83.77
CA ALA A 30 85.02 -5.73 -84.00
C ALA A 30 84.31 -6.40 -82.82
N ARG A 31 84.84 -7.52 -82.32
CA ARG A 31 84.31 -8.21 -81.14
C ARG A 31 84.38 -7.33 -79.88
N GLU A 32 85.50 -6.62 -79.69
CA GLU A 32 85.64 -5.71 -78.55
C GLU A 32 84.65 -4.54 -78.65
N ASN A 33 84.41 -4.00 -79.86
CA ASN A 33 83.41 -2.96 -80.08
C ASN A 33 81.98 -3.44 -79.83
N GLU A 34 81.62 -4.66 -80.25
CA GLU A 34 80.32 -5.27 -79.94
C GLU A 34 80.16 -5.51 -78.45
N ASN A 35 81.19 -6.02 -77.77
CA ASN A 35 81.19 -6.19 -76.31
C ASN A 35 81.01 -4.85 -75.59
N ILE A 36 81.75 -3.81 -76.00
CA ILE A 36 81.61 -2.46 -75.44
C ILE A 36 80.20 -1.92 -75.68
N PHE A 37 79.60 -2.16 -76.84
CA PHE A 37 78.23 -1.75 -77.14
C PHE A 37 77.21 -2.47 -76.24
N HIS A 38 77.32 -3.79 -76.10
CA HIS A 38 76.46 -4.59 -75.23
C HIS A 38 76.59 -4.18 -73.77
N VAL A 39 77.82 -4.03 -73.26
CA VAL A 39 78.07 -3.58 -71.88
C VAL A 39 77.53 -2.17 -71.66
N ARG A 40 77.64 -1.26 -72.64
CA ARG A 40 77.03 0.08 -72.55
C ARG A 40 75.50 0.01 -72.51
N GLN A 41 74.90 -0.88 -73.28
CA GLN A 41 73.44 -1.08 -73.28
C GLN A 41 72.97 -1.66 -71.95
N GLU A 42 73.67 -2.67 -71.41
CA GLU A 42 73.39 -3.25 -70.10
C GLU A 42 73.57 -2.23 -68.97
N LEU A 43 74.64 -1.43 -69.02
CA LEU A 43 74.87 -0.35 -68.06
C LEU A 43 73.72 0.68 -68.08
N ASN A 44 73.23 1.04 -69.27
CA ASN A 44 72.10 1.95 -69.41
C ASN A 44 70.80 1.32 -68.88
N ASN A 45 70.56 0.04 -69.15
CA ASN A 45 69.42 -0.70 -68.63
C ASN A 45 69.45 -0.80 -67.10
N LEU A 46 70.61 -1.17 -66.52
CA LEU A 46 70.80 -1.22 -65.08
C LEU A 46 70.68 0.16 -64.43
N LYS A 47 71.12 1.22 -65.10
CA LYS A 47 70.94 2.59 -64.63
C LYS A 47 69.46 2.99 -64.63
N ALA A 48 68.70 2.57 -65.64
CA ALA A 48 67.27 2.80 -65.70
C ALA A 48 66.51 2.00 -64.64
N THR A 49 66.84 0.71 -64.43
CA THR A 49 66.22 -0.11 -63.38
C THR A 49 66.59 0.37 -61.98
N ASN A 50 67.83 0.79 -61.74
CA ASN A 50 68.24 1.37 -60.47
C ASN A 50 67.50 2.70 -60.21
N ALA A 51 67.34 3.56 -61.22
CA ALA A 51 66.53 4.76 -61.10
C ALA A 51 65.05 4.45 -60.81
N ALA A 52 64.49 3.37 -61.37
CA ALA A 52 63.13 2.91 -61.07
C ALA A 52 63.03 2.37 -59.64
N LEU A 53 63.97 1.54 -59.20
CA LEU A 53 64.02 0.99 -57.84
C LEU A 53 64.21 2.07 -56.77
N VAL A 54 65.02 3.09 -57.03
CA VAL A 54 65.16 4.25 -56.13
C VAL A 54 63.83 5.00 -55.99
N LYS A 55 63.09 5.17 -57.08
CA LYS A 55 61.75 5.79 -57.04
C LYS A 55 60.74 4.92 -56.30
N GLU A 56 60.74 3.61 -56.54
CA GLU A 56 59.85 2.66 -55.87
C GLU A 56 60.16 2.56 -54.38
N LYS A 57 61.44 2.51 -53.98
CA LYS A 57 61.86 2.54 -52.58
C LYS A 57 61.40 3.84 -51.90
N ALA A 58 61.58 4.99 -52.55
CA ALA A 58 61.09 6.27 -52.02
C ALA A 58 59.56 6.28 -51.86
N ALA A 59 58.82 5.70 -52.82
CA ALA A 59 57.37 5.58 -52.73
C ALA A 59 56.93 4.61 -51.61
N ALA A 60 57.61 3.49 -51.43
CA ALA A 60 57.36 2.52 -50.36
C ALA A 60 57.65 3.12 -48.98
N GLU A 61 58.78 3.81 -48.81
CA GLU A 61 59.11 4.52 -47.56
C GLU A 61 58.08 5.62 -47.24
N ALA A 62 57.61 6.35 -48.25
CA ALA A 62 56.54 7.34 -48.07
C ALA A 62 55.20 6.67 -47.69
N ALA A 63 54.88 5.51 -48.28
CA ALA A 63 53.69 4.74 -47.95
C ALA A 63 53.74 4.19 -46.51
N VAL A 64 54.89 3.67 -46.08
CA VAL A 64 55.12 3.18 -44.70
C VAL A 64 54.95 4.32 -43.71
N LYS A 65 55.62 5.47 -43.91
CA LYS A 65 55.47 6.64 -43.03
C LYS A 65 54.02 7.11 -42.92
N LYS A 66 53.29 7.09 -44.03
CA LYS A 66 51.87 7.45 -44.06
C LYS A 66 51.01 6.43 -43.31
N ALA A 67 51.32 5.14 -43.41
CA ALA A 67 50.63 4.08 -42.68
C ALA A 67 50.90 4.17 -41.18
N GLU A 68 52.16 4.39 -40.77
CA GLU A 68 52.55 4.61 -39.38
C GLU A 68 51.84 5.83 -38.78
N ALA A 69 51.84 6.96 -39.48
CA ALA A 69 51.13 8.16 -39.03
C ALA A 69 49.61 7.94 -38.88
N ARG A 70 49.00 7.16 -39.78
CA ARG A 70 47.59 6.77 -39.66
C ARG A 70 47.35 5.82 -38.49
N GLY A 71 48.23 4.84 -38.27
CA GLY A 71 48.16 3.93 -37.13
C GLY A 71 48.28 4.66 -35.79
N ALA A 72 49.23 5.59 -35.68
CA ALA A 72 49.39 6.45 -34.50
C ALA A 72 48.13 7.28 -34.24
N LYS A 73 47.57 7.92 -35.28
CA LYS A 73 46.34 8.72 -35.14
C LYS A 73 45.13 7.89 -34.70
N VAL A 74 44.96 6.68 -35.24
CA VAL A 74 43.87 5.78 -34.84
C VAL A 74 44.05 5.30 -33.39
N LEU A 75 45.30 5.04 -32.96
CA LEU A 75 45.60 4.66 -31.58
C LEU A 75 45.27 5.82 -30.62
N GLU A 76 45.70 7.04 -30.93
CA GLU A 76 45.40 8.23 -30.12
C GLU A 76 43.88 8.48 -30.01
N GLU A 77 43.14 8.31 -31.10
CA GLU A 77 41.67 8.42 -31.10
C GLU A 77 41.03 7.33 -30.22
N ALA A 78 41.50 6.08 -30.30
CA ALA A 78 41.02 4.98 -29.48
C ALA A 78 41.30 5.19 -27.98
N ASP A 79 42.48 5.70 -27.63
CA ASP A 79 42.84 6.04 -26.25
C ASP A 79 41.98 7.18 -25.70
N ALA A 80 41.71 8.20 -26.53
CA ALA A 80 40.83 9.31 -26.17
C ALA A 80 39.38 8.83 -25.93
N ASP A 81 38.88 7.91 -26.74
CA ASP A 81 37.54 7.33 -26.56
C ASP A 81 37.46 6.39 -25.35
N HIS A 82 38.50 5.59 -25.10
CA HIS A 82 38.60 4.77 -23.89
C HIS A 82 38.60 5.64 -22.62
N ALA A 83 39.31 6.78 -22.62
CA ALA A 83 39.29 7.73 -21.51
C ALA A 83 37.89 8.33 -21.28
N LYS A 84 37.16 8.70 -22.35
CA LYS A 84 35.77 9.18 -22.24
C LYS A 84 34.84 8.11 -21.70
N LEU A 85 34.97 6.86 -22.16
CA LEU A 85 34.17 5.73 -21.68
C LEU A 85 34.40 5.46 -20.19
N ASN A 86 35.66 5.48 -19.73
CA ASN A 86 35.98 5.31 -18.32
C ASN A 86 35.38 6.42 -17.46
N LYS A 87 35.43 7.67 -17.92
CA LYS A 87 34.78 8.79 -17.21
C LYS A 87 33.27 8.57 -17.11
N ALA A 88 32.61 8.19 -18.20
CA ALA A 88 31.17 7.92 -18.22
C ALA A 88 30.79 6.73 -17.33
N MET A 89 31.64 5.69 -17.26
CA MET A 89 31.45 4.53 -16.40
C MET A 89 31.50 4.91 -14.92
N GLU A 90 32.47 5.72 -14.49
CA GLU A 90 32.55 6.17 -13.09
C GLU A 90 31.38 7.11 -12.73
N GLU A 91 30.97 8.01 -13.62
CA GLU A 91 29.77 8.83 -13.41
C GLU A 91 28.49 7.98 -13.28
N LEU A 92 28.35 6.95 -14.12
CA LEU A 92 27.21 6.04 -14.07
C LEU A 92 27.22 5.19 -12.79
N LYS A 93 28.40 4.73 -12.36
CA LYS A 93 28.59 3.98 -11.12
C LYS A 93 28.15 4.78 -9.89
N VAL A 94 28.54 6.05 -9.79
CA VAL A 94 28.07 6.95 -8.72
C VAL A 94 26.55 7.12 -8.78
N LYS A 95 25.97 7.32 -9.98
CA LYS A 95 24.51 7.42 -10.13
C LYS A 95 23.78 6.14 -9.72
N VAL A 96 24.33 4.96 -10.05
CA VAL A 96 23.78 3.66 -9.67
C VAL A 96 23.85 3.50 -8.16
N GLN A 97 24.98 3.80 -7.52
CA GLN A 97 25.12 3.74 -6.06
C GLN A 97 24.09 4.65 -5.36
N ASN A 98 23.96 5.90 -5.81
CA ASN A 98 22.96 6.82 -5.25
C ASN A 98 21.52 6.29 -5.42
N ARG A 99 21.19 5.71 -6.59
CA ARG A 99 19.86 5.11 -6.82
C ARG A 99 19.62 3.88 -5.95
N VAL A 100 20.62 3.05 -5.73
CA VAL A 100 20.54 1.89 -4.83
C VAL A 100 20.20 2.37 -3.42
N THR A 101 20.92 3.37 -2.89
CA THR A 101 20.62 3.95 -1.57
C THR A 101 19.20 4.51 -1.49
N ILE A 102 18.75 5.27 -2.50
CA ILE A 102 17.37 5.80 -2.54
C ILE A 102 16.34 4.66 -2.55
N ILE A 103 16.59 3.58 -3.29
CA ILE A 103 15.69 2.42 -3.35
C ILE A 103 15.64 1.70 -2.00
N GLU A 104 16.77 1.53 -1.32
CA GLU A 104 16.83 0.94 0.02
C GLU A 104 16.02 1.78 1.02
N GLU A 105 16.22 3.09 1.06
CA GLU A 105 15.44 4.00 1.91
C GLU A 105 13.94 4.02 1.56
N ALA A 106 13.60 3.98 0.27
CA ALA A 106 12.21 3.91 -0.17
C ALA A 106 11.56 2.58 0.24
N SER A 107 12.30 1.46 0.15
CA SER A 107 11.82 0.14 0.56
C SER A 107 11.58 0.06 2.07
N ALA A 108 12.47 0.65 2.88
CA ALA A 108 12.30 0.72 4.34
C ALA A 108 11.08 1.57 4.73
N ARG A 109 10.86 2.71 4.05
CA ARG A 109 9.65 3.51 4.28
C ARG A 109 8.38 2.81 3.81
N ALA A 110 8.44 2.02 2.73
CA ALA A 110 7.31 1.24 2.26
C ALA A 110 6.90 0.16 3.26
N THR A 111 7.86 -0.59 3.82
CA THR A 111 7.55 -1.62 4.83
C THR A 111 6.99 -1.02 6.12
N GLU A 112 7.52 0.12 6.55
CA GLU A 112 7.00 0.84 7.71
C GLU A 112 5.59 1.39 7.47
N ALA A 113 5.31 1.93 6.28
CA ALA A 113 3.98 2.38 5.90
C ALA A 113 2.97 1.23 5.84
N GLU A 114 3.37 0.06 5.33
CA GLU A 114 2.55 -1.15 5.32
C GLU A 114 2.24 -1.65 6.74
N ALA A 115 3.20 -1.58 7.66
CA ALA A 115 2.98 -1.93 9.06
C ALA A 115 1.95 -1.00 9.72
N ARG A 116 2.12 0.33 9.57
CA ARG A 116 1.15 1.32 10.07
C ARG A 116 -0.24 1.14 9.47
N ALA A 117 -0.33 0.80 8.18
CA ALA A 117 -1.62 0.55 7.52
C ALA A 117 -2.33 -0.69 8.09
N ARG A 118 -1.58 -1.73 8.46
CA ARG A 118 -2.13 -2.92 9.12
C ARG A 118 -2.65 -2.60 10.52
N GLU A 119 -1.86 -1.91 11.34
CA GLU A 119 -2.25 -1.47 12.69
C GLU A 119 -3.50 -0.57 12.65
N ALA A 120 -3.54 0.39 11.73
CA ALA A 120 -4.70 1.26 11.55
C ALA A 120 -5.96 0.48 11.15
N LYS A 121 -5.81 -0.57 10.32
CA LYS A 121 -6.92 -1.44 9.94
C LYS A 121 -7.44 -2.24 11.13
N GLU A 122 -6.56 -2.85 11.91
CA GLU A 122 -6.93 -3.60 13.12
C GLU A 122 -7.63 -2.70 14.14
N ALA A 123 -7.11 -1.50 14.39
CA ALA A 123 -7.74 -0.52 15.27
C ALA A 123 -9.14 -0.14 14.77
N LYS A 124 -9.30 0.10 13.46
CA LYS A 124 -10.60 0.43 12.85
C LYS A 124 -11.59 -0.74 12.93
N ASP A 125 -11.15 -1.98 12.74
CA ASP A 125 -11.99 -3.17 12.87
C ASP A 125 -12.40 -3.40 14.35
N GLY A 126 -11.51 -3.12 15.30
CA GLY A 126 -11.82 -3.08 16.74
C GLY A 126 -12.86 -2.01 17.10
N LEU A 127 -12.71 -0.80 16.56
CA LEU A 127 -13.70 0.28 16.73
C LEU A 127 -15.05 -0.07 16.11
N ALA A 128 -15.08 -0.71 14.94
CA ALA A 128 -16.32 -1.15 14.30
C ALA A 128 -17.07 -2.19 15.15
N THR A 129 -16.31 -3.10 15.79
CA THR A 129 -16.87 -4.09 16.73
C THR A 129 -17.46 -3.39 17.96
N SER A 130 -16.71 -2.47 18.58
CA SER A 130 -17.20 -1.70 19.73
C SER A 130 -18.43 -0.85 19.40
N LEU A 131 -18.46 -0.20 18.23
CA LEU A 131 -19.62 0.58 17.77
C LEU A 131 -20.86 -0.31 17.58
N SER A 132 -20.68 -1.50 17.02
CA SER A 132 -21.78 -2.47 16.84
C SER A 132 -22.34 -2.91 18.19
N GLN A 133 -21.47 -3.18 19.17
CA GLN A 133 -21.86 -3.52 20.53
C GLN A 133 -22.65 -2.38 21.20
N VAL A 134 -22.11 -1.15 21.21
CA VAL A 134 -22.79 0.02 21.80
C VAL A 134 -24.13 0.29 21.12
N THR A 135 -24.22 0.09 19.80
CA THR A 135 -25.48 0.25 19.06
C THR A 135 -26.52 -0.78 19.49
N ALA A 136 -26.12 -2.04 19.64
CA ALA A 136 -27.00 -3.10 20.12
C ALA A 136 -27.46 -2.87 21.57
N ASP A 137 -26.53 -2.47 22.44
CA ASP A 137 -26.79 -2.18 23.84
C ASP A 137 -27.73 -0.98 24.02
N HIS A 138 -27.49 0.10 23.27
CA HIS A 138 -28.38 1.26 23.25
C HIS A 138 -29.79 0.89 22.73
N LEU A 139 -29.88 0.07 21.68
CA LEU A 139 -31.16 -0.38 21.14
C LEU A 139 -31.93 -1.23 22.16
N TRP A 140 -31.25 -2.14 22.84
CA TRP A 140 -31.87 -2.93 23.92
C TRP A 140 -32.36 -2.06 25.08
N MET A 141 -31.55 -1.11 25.55
CA MET A 141 -31.95 -0.17 26.61
C MET A 141 -33.17 0.65 26.21
N ARG A 142 -33.20 1.11 24.96
CA ARG A 142 -34.32 1.91 24.43
C ARG A 142 -35.60 1.10 24.28
N GLU A 143 -35.52 -0.13 23.81
CA GLU A 143 -36.69 -0.98 23.54
C GLU A 143 -37.21 -1.69 24.80
N HIS A 144 -36.33 -2.07 25.71
CA HIS A 144 -36.65 -2.92 26.86
C HIS A 144 -36.20 -2.29 28.18
N GLY A 145 -34.91 -1.95 28.30
CA GLY A 145 -34.29 -1.58 29.59
C GLY A 145 -34.99 -0.44 30.34
N ILE A 146 -35.32 0.66 29.66
CA ILE A 146 -36.02 1.79 30.29
C ILE A 146 -37.42 1.37 30.77
N GLY A 147 -38.11 0.55 29.99
CA GLY A 147 -39.42 0.02 30.36
C GLY A 147 -39.35 -0.83 31.62
N HIS A 148 -38.35 -1.72 31.71
CA HIS A 148 -38.13 -2.53 32.91
C HIS A 148 -37.79 -1.68 34.14
N ILE A 149 -36.87 -0.72 34.02
CA ILE A 149 -36.52 0.20 35.12
C ILE A 149 -37.77 0.89 35.66
N VAL A 150 -38.57 1.49 34.77
CA VAL A 150 -39.80 2.19 35.17
C VAL A 150 -40.81 1.22 35.79
N GLY A 151 -41.00 0.05 35.18
CA GLY A 151 -41.89 -1.00 35.71
C GLY A 151 -41.49 -1.41 37.12
N THR A 152 -40.22 -1.74 37.35
CA THR A 152 -39.69 -2.12 38.67
C THR A 152 -39.92 -1.04 39.72
N ILE A 153 -39.78 0.25 39.37
CA ILE A 153 -40.04 1.36 40.30
C ILE A 153 -41.55 1.50 40.59
N LEU A 154 -42.38 1.45 39.55
CA LEU A 154 -43.82 1.63 39.69
C LEU A 154 -44.46 0.48 40.47
N ASP A 155 -44.02 -0.75 40.22
CA ASP A 155 -44.52 -1.98 40.82
C ASP A 155 -43.86 -2.31 42.17
N ALA A 156 -42.86 -1.52 42.61
CA ALA A 156 -42.24 -1.71 43.91
C ALA A 156 -43.31 -1.61 45.02
N PRO A 157 -43.34 -2.57 45.97
CA PRO A 157 -44.41 -2.66 46.96
C PRO A 157 -44.53 -1.40 47.83
N ASP A 158 -43.39 -0.75 48.11
CA ASP A 158 -43.34 0.53 48.84
C ASP A 158 -44.06 1.65 48.09
N ASN A 159 -43.82 1.76 46.78
CA ASN A 159 -44.46 2.77 45.92
C ASN A 159 -45.95 2.49 45.73
N VAL A 160 -46.32 1.22 45.45
CA VAL A 160 -47.72 0.81 45.31
C VAL A 160 -48.51 1.12 46.59
N SER A 161 -47.95 0.80 47.76
CA SER A 161 -48.59 1.05 49.05
C SER A 161 -48.74 2.55 49.33
N ALA A 162 -47.69 3.33 49.09
CA ALA A 162 -47.71 4.77 49.33
C ALA A 162 -48.69 5.50 48.40
N VAL A 163 -48.74 5.15 47.11
CA VAL A 163 -49.71 5.71 46.15
C VAL A 163 -51.14 5.32 46.51
N SER A 164 -51.36 4.08 46.94
CA SER A 164 -52.68 3.62 47.40
C SER A 164 -53.18 4.42 48.59
N GLU A 165 -52.32 4.63 49.61
CA GLU A 165 -52.67 5.45 50.78
C GLU A 165 -52.93 6.91 50.38
N MET A 166 -52.06 7.49 49.53
CA MET A 166 -52.24 8.86 49.04
C MET A 166 -53.58 9.03 48.32
N ASN A 167 -53.96 8.09 47.46
CA ASN A 167 -55.23 8.12 46.74
C ASN A 167 -56.44 8.03 47.69
N GLU A 168 -56.35 7.20 48.72
CA GLU A 168 -57.42 7.08 49.71
C GLU A 168 -57.57 8.36 50.55
N ARG A 169 -56.46 8.96 51.00
CA ARG A 169 -56.49 10.26 51.71
C ARG A 169 -57.00 11.39 50.82
N ALA A 170 -56.55 11.46 49.57
CA ALA A 170 -57.04 12.43 48.60
C ALA A 170 -58.55 12.32 48.39
N ARG A 171 -59.08 11.09 48.32
CA ARG A 171 -60.51 10.83 48.20
C ARG A 171 -61.27 11.34 49.43
N GLN A 172 -60.76 11.15 50.64
CA GLN A 172 -61.39 11.63 51.88
C GLN A 172 -61.45 13.17 51.91
N VAL A 173 -60.35 13.85 51.57
CA VAL A 173 -60.32 15.32 51.44
C VAL A 173 -61.31 15.79 50.39
N GLY A 174 -61.31 15.16 49.21
CA GLY A 174 -62.21 15.48 48.11
C GLY A 174 -63.69 15.31 48.47
N PHE A 175 -64.05 14.24 49.20
CA PHE A 175 -65.43 14.05 49.66
C PHE A 175 -65.86 15.11 50.66
N LYS A 176 -65.01 15.47 51.63
CA LYS A 176 -65.33 16.55 52.58
C LYS A 176 -65.52 17.88 51.85
N ALA A 177 -64.59 18.25 50.96
CA ALA A 177 -64.67 19.47 50.17
C ALA A 177 -65.92 19.51 49.28
N GLY A 178 -66.21 18.42 48.56
CA GLY A 178 -67.36 18.31 47.68
C GLY A 178 -68.70 18.37 48.42
N TYR A 179 -68.79 17.79 49.63
CA TYR A 179 -69.99 17.90 50.47
C TYR A 179 -70.22 19.35 50.91
N ASN A 180 -69.17 20.05 51.35
CA ASN A 180 -69.24 21.44 51.76
C ASN A 180 -69.58 22.38 50.60
N GLU A 181 -69.07 22.10 49.40
CA GLU A 181 -69.47 22.81 48.19
C GLU A 181 -70.96 22.58 47.89
N CYS A 182 -71.46 21.34 47.96
CA CYS A 182 -72.88 21.06 47.80
C CYS A 182 -73.76 21.85 48.79
N LEU A 183 -73.35 21.92 50.07
CA LEU A 183 -74.06 22.73 51.06
C LEU A 183 -74.13 24.21 50.66
N THR A 184 -73.03 24.75 50.12
CA THR A 184 -72.95 26.13 49.64
C THR A 184 -73.93 26.38 48.49
N HIS A 185 -74.12 25.41 47.60
CA HIS A 185 -75.04 25.52 46.46
C HIS A 185 -76.50 25.28 46.83
N VAL A 186 -76.79 24.42 47.80
CA VAL A 186 -78.17 24.06 48.19
C VAL A 186 -78.78 25.07 49.16
N ASN A 187 -77.99 25.59 50.11
CA ASN A 187 -78.47 26.49 51.15
C ASN A 187 -79.25 27.74 50.66
N PRO A 188 -78.92 28.37 49.52
CA PRO A 188 -79.70 29.51 49.00
C PRO A 188 -81.16 29.19 48.65
N PHE A 189 -81.50 27.92 48.40
CA PHE A 189 -82.83 27.51 47.94
C PHE A 189 -83.80 27.13 49.06
N PHE A 190 -83.31 26.99 50.30
CA PHE A 190 -84.10 26.51 51.43
C PHE A 190 -84.05 27.49 52.61
N ASN A 191 -85.19 27.71 53.26
CA ASN A 191 -85.27 28.58 54.45
C ASN A 191 -84.54 27.99 55.68
N SER A 192 -84.34 26.66 55.69
CA SER A 192 -83.52 25.97 56.69
C SER A 192 -82.09 25.80 56.18
N ARG A 193 -81.10 26.13 57.02
CA ARG A 193 -79.69 25.96 56.69
C ARG A 193 -79.27 24.50 56.89
N PHE A 194 -78.85 23.85 55.82
CA PHE A 194 -78.13 22.58 55.89
C PHE A 194 -76.70 22.84 56.38
N THR A 195 -76.28 22.03 57.35
CA THR A 195 -74.93 22.00 57.93
C THR A 195 -74.26 20.67 57.60
N ASP A 196 -72.95 20.59 57.87
CA ASP A 196 -72.17 19.36 57.69
C ASP A 196 -72.30 18.37 58.85
N GLU A 197 -73.15 18.64 59.84
CA GLU A 197 -73.39 17.79 61.04
C GLU A 197 -73.73 16.33 60.71
N ARG A 198 -74.32 16.07 59.54
CA ARG A 198 -74.66 14.72 59.07
C ARG A 198 -73.61 14.08 58.16
N SER A 199 -72.51 14.80 57.87
CA SER A 199 -71.39 14.28 57.10
C SER A 199 -70.60 13.29 57.92
N GLY A 200 -70.17 12.18 57.31
CA GLY A 200 -69.20 11.27 57.92
C GLY A 200 -67.83 11.90 58.19
N PHE A 201 -67.59 13.12 57.69
CA PHE A 201 -66.38 13.91 57.86
C PHE A 201 -66.58 15.17 58.72
N HIS A 202 -67.72 15.30 59.42
CA HIS A 202 -67.94 16.40 60.37
C HIS A 202 -66.86 16.40 61.46
N ASP A 203 -66.25 17.55 61.71
CA ASP A 203 -65.11 17.74 62.63
C ASP A 203 -63.87 16.84 62.38
N VAL A 204 -63.83 16.09 61.27
CA VAL A 204 -62.68 15.25 60.93
C VAL A 204 -61.63 16.07 60.18
N ASP A 205 -60.39 16.10 60.66
CA ASP A 205 -59.27 16.64 59.89
C ASP A 205 -58.86 15.65 58.79
N THR A 206 -59.25 15.95 57.55
CA THR A 206 -58.87 15.19 56.36
C THR A 206 -57.62 15.75 55.69
N GLU A 207 -57.35 17.05 55.83
CA GLU A 207 -56.25 17.73 55.12
C GLU A 207 -54.90 17.44 55.78
N GLY A 208 -54.83 17.42 57.11
CA GLY A 208 -53.61 17.10 57.85
C GLY A 208 -53.04 15.71 57.50
N PRO A 209 -53.84 14.62 57.57
CA PRO A 209 -53.39 13.30 57.16
C PRO A 209 -52.99 13.21 55.68
N TYR A 210 -53.71 13.88 54.78
CA TYR A 210 -53.33 13.92 53.37
C TYR A 210 -51.97 14.61 53.16
N ALA A 211 -51.76 15.78 53.78
CA ALA A 211 -50.49 16.48 53.72
C ALA A 211 -49.32 15.64 54.29
N ALA A 212 -49.56 14.90 55.38
CA ALA A 212 -48.58 13.99 55.96
C ALA A 212 -48.21 12.84 55.02
N VAL A 213 -49.19 12.24 54.33
CA VAL A 213 -48.93 11.16 53.37
C VAL A 213 -48.22 11.68 52.12
N VAL A 214 -48.55 12.88 51.64
CA VAL A 214 -47.81 13.52 50.53
C VAL A 214 -46.35 13.78 50.92
N ASP A 215 -46.10 14.29 52.13
CA ASP A 215 -44.74 14.49 52.65
C ASP A 215 -43.97 13.17 52.77
N ALA A 216 -44.64 12.11 53.25
CA ALA A 216 -44.06 10.77 53.32
C ALA A 216 -43.74 10.20 51.93
N TYR A 217 -44.63 10.34 50.96
CA TYR A 217 -44.42 9.91 49.57
C TYR A 217 -43.21 10.62 48.93
N ASN A 218 -43.10 11.94 49.12
CA ASN A 218 -41.97 12.71 48.58
C ASN A 218 -40.61 12.33 49.19
N LYS A 219 -40.61 11.68 50.36
CA LYS A 219 -39.41 11.19 51.07
C LYS A 219 -39.24 9.68 50.94
N LEU A 220 -40.06 9.01 50.14
CA LEU A 220 -40.04 7.57 50.00
C LEU A 220 -38.72 7.14 49.36
N SER A 221 -38.01 6.22 50.02
CA SER A 221 -36.88 5.50 49.42
C SER A 221 -37.39 4.16 48.92
N ILE A 222 -37.22 3.90 47.62
CA ILE A 222 -37.59 2.63 46.99
C ILE A 222 -36.31 1.80 46.91
N LEU A 223 -36.26 0.65 47.59
CA LEU A 223 -35.06 -0.19 47.63
C LEU A 223 -34.56 -0.59 46.23
N ALA A 224 -35.48 -0.81 45.29
CA ALA A 224 -35.12 -1.15 43.92
C ALA A 224 -34.32 -0.04 43.20
N LEU A 225 -34.44 1.23 43.61
CA LEU A 225 -33.65 2.31 43.03
C LEU A 225 -32.15 2.14 43.34
N GLU A 226 -31.80 1.68 44.54
CA GLU A 226 -30.39 1.46 44.90
C GLU A 226 -29.75 0.36 44.06
N ASP A 227 -30.51 -0.70 43.75
CA ASP A 227 -30.01 -1.81 42.92
C ASP A 227 -29.91 -1.41 41.45
N ILE A 228 -30.87 -0.62 40.94
CA ILE A 228 -30.81 -0.05 39.60
C ILE A 228 -29.61 0.90 39.47
N GLU A 229 -29.39 1.79 40.44
CA GLU A 229 -28.27 2.74 40.43
C GLU A 229 -26.93 2.00 40.38
N LYS A 230 -26.73 1.00 41.26
CA LYS A 230 -25.51 0.15 41.24
C LYS A 230 -25.32 -0.60 39.92
N CYS A 231 -26.42 -0.97 39.24
CA CYS A 231 -26.32 -1.60 37.92
C CYS A 231 -25.88 -0.60 36.85
N LEU A 232 -26.44 0.61 36.85
CA LEU A 232 -26.15 1.65 35.88
C LEU A 232 -24.74 2.25 36.01
N GLU A 233 -24.13 2.19 37.19
CA GLU A 233 -22.75 2.66 37.42
C GLU A 233 -21.68 1.72 36.84
N ALA A 234 -22.02 0.48 36.48
CA ALA A 234 -21.06 -0.50 35.97
C ALA A 234 -20.72 -0.30 34.49
N GLU A 235 -19.50 -0.67 34.05
CA GLU A 235 -19.13 -0.61 32.63
C GLU A 235 -19.99 -1.54 31.77
N ASP A 236 -20.42 -2.68 32.33
CA ASP A 236 -21.27 -3.70 31.74
C ASP A 236 -22.75 -3.51 32.12
N TYR A 237 -23.20 -2.26 32.34
CA TYR A 237 -24.53 -1.97 32.88
C TYR A 237 -25.68 -2.62 32.09
N VAL A 238 -25.57 -2.77 30.77
CA VAL A 238 -26.61 -3.39 29.95
C VAL A 238 -26.69 -4.89 30.20
N ASP A 239 -25.56 -5.59 30.31
CA ASP A 239 -25.54 -7.02 30.64
C ASP A 239 -26.07 -7.28 32.06
N ARG A 240 -25.72 -6.41 33.00
CA ARG A 240 -26.29 -6.46 34.35
C ARG A 240 -27.77 -6.15 34.37
N SER A 241 -28.23 -5.19 33.56
CA SER A 241 -29.65 -4.87 33.42
C SER A 241 -30.42 -6.04 32.81
N ARG A 242 -29.85 -6.73 31.81
CA ARG A 242 -30.39 -7.99 31.29
C ARG A 242 -30.53 -9.00 32.41
N LEU A 243 -29.49 -9.23 33.21
CA LEU A 243 -29.58 -10.17 34.33
C LEU A 243 -30.61 -9.77 35.41
N LEU A 244 -30.76 -8.46 35.65
CA LEU A 244 -31.68 -7.92 36.65
C LEU A 244 -33.15 -8.06 36.22
N PHE A 245 -33.43 -7.87 34.93
CA PHE A 245 -34.79 -7.78 34.41
C PHE A 245 -35.23 -8.99 33.57
N ASP A 246 -34.32 -9.59 32.81
CA ASP A 246 -34.51 -10.88 32.16
C ASP A 246 -34.17 -11.99 33.17
N LEU A 247 -35.03 -12.16 34.17
CA LEU A 247 -35.05 -13.43 34.91
C LEU A 247 -35.28 -14.55 33.89
N PRO A 248 -34.56 -15.69 33.97
CA PRO A 248 -34.88 -16.83 33.13
C PRO A 248 -36.35 -17.15 33.38
N GLU A 249 -37.16 -17.25 32.32
CA GLU A 249 -38.43 -17.96 32.43
C GLU A 249 -38.10 -19.30 33.09
N GLU A 250 -38.54 -19.48 34.34
CA GLU A 250 -38.56 -20.80 34.94
C GLU A 250 -39.37 -21.64 33.97
N GLY A 251 -38.68 -22.60 33.35
CA GLY A 251 -39.22 -23.37 32.24
C GLY A 251 -40.60 -23.91 32.56
N GLU A 252 -41.51 -23.75 31.62
CA GLU A 252 -42.77 -24.48 31.60
C GLU A 252 -42.48 -25.99 31.68
N ASP A 253 -42.56 -26.54 32.88
CA ASP A 253 -42.92 -27.94 33.10
C ASP A 253 -44.39 -27.96 33.54
N VAL A 254 -45.26 -28.52 32.70
CA VAL A 254 -46.05 -29.73 33.02
C VAL A 254 -47.00 -30.04 31.85
N GLY A 255 -46.66 -31.13 31.15
CA GLY A 255 -47.55 -32.25 30.80
C GLY A 255 -48.99 -31.97 30.33
N GLY A 256 -49.20 -32.12 29.02
CA GLY A 256 -50.52 -32.37 28.42
C GLY A 256 -50.50 -33.60 27.52
N ALA A 257 -50.50 -34.80 28.11
CA ALA A 257 -50.66 -36.06 27.39
C ALA A 257 -52.06 -36.12 26.74
N LYS A 258 -52.09 -36.10 25.40
CA LYS A 258 -53.32 -36.25 24.62
C LYS A 258 -53.60 -37.74 24.39
N ASN A 259 -54.36 -38.32 25.30
CA ASN A 259 -54.94 -39.66 25.13
C ASN A 259 -56.31 -39.52 24.46
N ASP A 260 -56.35 -39.56 23.12
CA ASP A 260 -57.62 -39.69 22.40
C ASP A 260 -57.98 -41.18 22.25
N ALA A 261 -58.74 -41.67 23.24
CA ALA A 261 -59.52 -42.90 23.14
C ALA A 261 -60.98 -42.54 22.86
N GLY A 262 -61.48 -43.02 21.72
CA GLY A 262 -62.73 -42.55 21.12
C GLY A 262 -64.03 -42.95 21.83
N THR A 263 -65.13 -42.41 21.32
CA THR A 263 -66.44 -43.04 21.42
C THR A 263 -67.16 -43.05 20.07
N SER A 264 -67.64 -44.24 19.75
CA SER A 264 -68.50 -44.65 18.65
C SER A 264 -69.95 -44.18 18.81
N GLY A 265 -70.68 -43.99 17.71
CA GLY A 265 -72.14 -44.25 17.70
C GLY A 265 -73.06 -43.39 16.82
N THR A 266 -73.15 -43.73 15.52
CA THR A 266 -74.36 -44.04 14.70
C THR A 266 -75.66 -43.21 14.78
N LYS A 267 -76.11 -42.66 13.64
CA LYS A 267 -77.37 -42.96 12.87
C LYS A 267 -77.50 -41.99 11.65
N ALA A 268 -77.63 -42.51 10.42
CA ALA A 268 -78.87 -42.74 9.63
C ALA A 268 -79.70 -41.45 9.47
N ASP A 269 -79.94 -40.88 8.28
CA ASP A 269 -80.37 -41.46 6.98
C ASP A 269 -79.59 -40.96 5.76
#